data_AF-A0A2E9C8U8-F1
#
_entry.id   AF-A0A2E9C8U8-F1
#
_cell.length_a   1.000
_cell.length_b   1.000
_cell.length_c   1.000
_cell.angle_alpha   90.00
_cell.angle_beta   90.00
_cell.angle_gamma   90.00
#
_symmetry.space_group_name_H-M   'P 1'
#
loop_
_entity.id
_entity.type
_entity.pdbx_description
1 polymer ?
#
loop_
_entity_poly.entity_id
_entity_poly.type
_entity_poly.pdbx_seq_one_letter_code
_entity_poly.pdbx_strand_id
1 'polypeptide(L)'
;MTSEAHYSKIELENMFADDFSIPQFPLLAEIYLKENDLYRAKKVCEIGLESMPDNIEAQYILAKIALLNNNIIQAERILQHCYKQKISSIKLVKLLVEVRDS
;
A
#
# COMPACT_ATOMS: atom_id res chain seq x y z
N MET A 1 -3.21 10.79 22.46
CA MET A 1 -2.87 9.36 22.63
C MET A 1 -3.93 8.58 21.88
N THR A 2 -3.74 8.36 20.58
CA THR A 2 -4.69 7.58 19.79
C THR A 2 -4.53 6.12 20.21
N SER A 3 -5.61 5.53 20.71
CA SER A 3 -5.71 4.09 20.92
C SER A 3 -5.41 3.42 19.58
N GLU A 4 -4.23 2.81 19.45
CA GLU A 4 -4.00 1.86 18.36
C GLU A 4 -4.85 0.64 18.68
N ALA A 5 -6.04 0.59 18.10
CA ALA A 5 -6.81 -0.63 18.07
C ALA A 5 -5.94 -1.71 17.41
N HIS A 6 -5.60 -2.74 18.18
CA HIS A 6 -4.75 -3.81 17.71
C HIS A 6 -5.64 -4.83 17.00
N TYR A 7 -5.77 -4.72 15.68
CA TYR A 7 -6.52 -5.68 14.89
C TYR A 7 -5.67 -6.91 14.59
N SER A 8 -6.24 -8.10 14.76
CA SER A 8 -5.73 -9.34 14.18
C SER A 8 -5.95 -9.36 12.67
N LYS A 9 -5.18 -10.20 11.97
CA LYS A 9 -5.35 -10.41 10.53
C LYS A 9 -6.77 -10.86 10.18
N ILE A 10 -7.34 -11.78 10.96
CA ILE A 10 -8.68 -12.33 10.73
C ILE A 10 -9.76 -11.23 10.88
N GLU A 11 -9.62 -10.35 11.87
CA GLU A 11 -10.53 -9.21 12.02
C GLU A 11 -10.45 -8.27 10.83
N LEU A 12 -9.25 -7.95 10.36
CA LEU A 12 -9.06 -7.11 9.17
C LEU A 12 -9.61 -7.78 7.90
N GLU A 13 -9.42 -9.09 7.74
CA GLU A 13 -9.97 -9.86 6.62
C GLU A 13 -11.50 -9.80 6.61
N ASN A 14 -12.14 -10.01 7.76
CA ASN A 14 -13.60 -9.93 7.89
C ASN A 14 -14.10 -8.51 7.61
N MET A 15 -13.50 -7.49 8.23
CA MET A 15 -13.89 -6.10 8.01
C MET A 15 -13.72 -5.69 6.54
N PHE A 16 -12.65 -6.12 5.89
CA PHE A 16 -12.40 -5.79 4.48
C PHE A 16 -13.33 -6.56 3.53
N ALA A 17 -13.67 -7.81 3.87
CA ALA A 17 -14.64 -8.58 3.09
C ALA A 17 -16.06 -8.00 3.19
N ASP A 18 -16.41 -7.41 4.33
CA ASP A 18 -17.70 -6.75 4.55
C ASP A 18 -17.76 -5.36 3.88
N ASP A 19 -16.67 -4.60 3.93
CA ASP A 19 -16.56 -3.26 3.33
C ASP A 19 -15.14 -2.97 2.81
N PHE A 20 -14.99 -2.90 1.49
CA PHE A 20 -13.72 -2.60 0.84
C PHE A 20 -13.21 -1.17 1.09
N SER A 21 -14.04 -0.29 1.63
CA SER A 21 -13.72 1.12 1.92
C SER A 21 -13.20 1.36 3.34
N ILE A 22 -12.91 0.31 4.12
CA ILE A 22 -12.37 0.46 5.47
C ILE A 22 -10.98 1.14 5.48
N PRO A 23 -10.75 2.21 6.25
CA PRO A 23 -9.45 2.90 6.29
C PRO A 23 -8.26 2.01 6.72
N GLN A 24 -8.52 0.88 7.36
CA GLN A 24 -7.53 -0.07 7.88
C GLN A 24 -7.00 -1.05 6.82
N PHE A 25 -7.54 -1.07 5.60
CA PHE A 25 -7.07 -1.97 4.55
C PHE A 25 -5.54 -1.95 4.30
N PRO A 26 -4.79 -0.83 4.47
CA PRO A 26 -3.35 -0.87 4.27
C PRO A 26 -2.63 -1.70 5.34
N LEU A 27 -3.19 -1.82 6.55
CA LEU A 27 -2.64 -2.70 7.59
C LEU A 27 -2.75 -4.16 7.16
N LEU A 28 -3.89 -4.56 6.57
CA LEU A 28 -4.08 -5.91 6.04
C LEU A 28 -3.09 -6.20 4.89
N ALA A 29 -2.91 -5.25 3.97
CA ALA A 29 -1.93 -5.38 2.90
C ALA A 29 -0.49 -5.48 3.46
N GLU A 30 -0.16 -4.72 4.50
CA GLU A 30 1.15 -4.78 5.13
C GLU A 30 1.40 -6.14 5.82
N ILE A 31 0.39 -6.71 6.47
CA ILE A 31 0.47 -8.06 7.06
C ILE A 31 0.80 -9.08 5.97
N TYR A 32 0.05 -9.11 4.86
CA TYR A 32 0.33 -10.02 3.75
C TYR A 32 1.72 -9.78 3.14
N LEU A 33 2.15 -8.52 3.02
CA LEU A 33 3.50 -8.19 2.55
C LEU A 33 4.59 -8.78 3.46
N LYS A 34 4.42 -8.66 4.79
CA LYS A 34 5.36 -9.21 5.79
C LYS A 34 5.40 -10.74 5.78
N GLU A 35 4.29 -11.38 5.43
CA GLU A 35 4.19 -12.83 5.21
C GLU A 35 4.73 -13.28 3.84
N ASN A 36 5.23 -12.36 3.00
CA ASN A 36 5.65 -12.60 1.63
C ASN A 36 4.51 -13.09 0.69
N ASP A 37 3.25 -12.91 1.08
CA ASP A 37 2.09 -13.12 0.20
C ASP A 37 1.85 -11.87 -0.65
N LEU A 38 2.74 -11.66 -1.63
CA LEU A 38 2.72 -10.49 -2.51
C LEU A 38 1.42 -10.40 -3.32
N TYR A 39 0.81 -11.55 -3.63
CA TYR A 39 -0.44 -11.59 -4.39
C TYR A 39 -1.59 -11.00 -3.59
N ARG A 40 -1.81 -11.45 -2.35
CA ARG A 40 -2.88 -10.92 -1.51
C ARG A 40 -2.61 -9.49 -1.07
N ALA A 41 -1.36 -9.16 -0.73
CA ALA A 41 -0.98 -7.79 -0.39
C ALA A 41 -1.34 -6.81 -1.53
N LYS A 42 -1.03 -7.21 -2.77
CA LYS A 42 -1.37 -6.43 -3.97
C LYS A 42 -2.88 -6.30 -4.14
N LYS A 43 -3.63 -7.39 -4.01
CA LYS A 43 -5.09 -7.39 -4.19
C LYS A 43 -5.80 -6.50 -3.18
N VAL A 44 -5.38 -6.54 -1.92
CA VAL A 44 -5.93 -5.65 -0.88
C VAL A 44 -5.65 -4.19 -1.22
N CYS A 45 -4.43 -3.86 -1.68
CA CYS A 45 -4.12 -2.50 -2.14
C CYS A 45 -4.98 -2.08 -3.33
N GLU A 46 -5.04 -2.89 -4.38
CA GLU A 46 -5.80 -2.59 -5.60
C GLU A 46 -7.27 -2.30 -5.27
N ILE A 47 -7.92 -3.19 -4.51
CA ILE A 47 -9.33 -3.06 -4.15
C ILE A 47 -9.58 -1.86 -3.23
N GLY A 48 -8.79 -1.68 -2.16
CA GLY A 48 -9.02 -0.57 -1.22
C GLY A 48 -8.73 0.81 -1.84
N LEU A 49 -7.78 0.89 -2.78
CA LEU A 49 -7.48 2.11 -3.54
C LEU A 49 -8.60 2.48 -4.53
N GLU A 50 -9.51 1.57 -4.91
CA GLU A 50 -10.70 1.94 -5.69
C GLU A 50 -11.60 2.91 -4.91
N SER A 51 -11.66 2.75 -3.57
CA SER A 51 -12.45 3.61 -2.68
C SER A 51 -11.64 4.78 -2.10
N MET A 52 -10.34 4.58 -1.85
CA MET A 52 -9.45 5.58 -1.27
C MET A 52 -8.18 5.74 -2.13
N PRO A 53 -8.30 6.32 -3.33
CA PRO A 53 -7.19 6.39 -4.31
C PRO A 53 -5.95 7.10 -3.78
N ASP A 54 -6.15 8.03 -2.83
CA ASP A 54 -5.10 8.87 -2.27
C ASP A 54 -4.47 8.30 -0.97
N ASN A 55 -4.79 7.05 -0.61
CA ASN A 55 -4.22 6.41 0.57
C ASN A 55 -2.71 6.18 0.40
N ILE A 56 -1.91 7.00 1.08
CA ILE A 56 -0.44 7.05 0.98
C ILE A 56 0.20 5.69 1.29
N GLU A 57 -0.25 5.04 2.36
CA GLU A 57 0.27 3.77 2.86
C GLU A 57 0.05 2.65 1.84
N ALA A 58 -1.15 2.54 1.27
CA ALA A 58 -1.45 1.54 0.25
C ALA A 58 -0.68 1.79 -1.05
N GLN A 59 -0.56 3.04 -1.50
CA GLN A 59 0.26 3.38 -2.67
C GLN A 59 1.74 3.01 -2.45
N TYR A 60 2.27 3.26 -1.25
CA TYR A 60 3.63 2.89 -0.87
C TYR A 60 3.83 1.36 -0.87
N ILE A 61 2.88 0.61 -0.29
CA ILE A 61 2.91 -0.87 -0.29
C ILE A 61 2.85 -1.40 -1.73
N LEU A 62 1.97 -0.87 -2.57
CA LEU A 62 1.83 -1.28 -3.96
C LEU A 62 3.12 -1.03 -4.77
N ALA A 63 3.77 0.12 -4.57
CA ALA A 63 5.07 0.41 -5.18
C ALA A 63 6.16 -0.58 -4.71
N LYS A 64 6.22 -0.90 -3.41
CA LYS A 64 7.16 -1.92 -2.89
C LYS A 64 6.92 -3.30 -3.49
N ILE A 65 5.67 -3.71 -3.64
CA ILE A 65 5.32 -5.00 -4.27
C ILE A 65 5.78 -5.02 -5.73
N ALA A 66 5.65 -3.91 -6.45
CA ALA A 66 6.15 -3.81 -7.82
C ALA A 66 7.68 -4.00 -7.86
N LEU A 67 8.44 -3.41 -6.93
CA LEU A 67 9.89 -3.60 -6.83
C LEU A 67 10.29 -5.04 -6.49
N LEU A 68 9.60 -5.67 -5.53
CA LEU A 68 9.83 -7.07 -5.18
C LEU A 68 9.57 -8.03 -6.35
N ASN A 69 8.70 -7.64 -7.29
CA ASN A 69 8.46 -8.36 -8.53
C ASN A 69 9.37 -7.94 -9.69
N ASN A 70 10.45 -7.18 -9.41
CA ASN A 70 11.37 -6.62 -10.41
C ASN A 70 10.70 -5.71 -11.46
N ASN A 71 9.51 -5.16 -11.15
CA ASN A 71 8.78 -4.26 -12.02
C ASN A 71 9.05 -2.79 -11.64
N ILE A 72 10.29 -2.36 -11.87
CA ILE A 72 10.80 -1.02 -11.55
C ILE A 72 9.96 0.06 -12.25
N ILE A 73 9.59 -0.15 -13.52
CA ILE A 73 8.78 0.80 -14.31
C ILE A 73 7.43 1.05 -13.63
N GLN A 74 6.75 0.00 -13.14
CA GLN A 74 5.48 0.16 -12.45
C GLN A 74 5.64 0.89 -11.11
N ALA A 75 6.66 0.53 -10.33
CA ALA A 75 6.95 1.18 -9.06
C ALA A 75 7.17 2.69 -9.26
N GLU A 76 8.01 3.07 -10.23
CA GLU A 76 8.28 4.47 -10.53
C GLU A 76 7.00 5.22 -10.93
N ARG A 77 6.16 4.63 -11.80
CA ARG A 77 4.90 5.25 -12.23
C ARG A 77 3.98 5.56 -11.05
N ILE A 78 3.82 4.62 -10.11
CA ILE A 78 3.00 4.81 -8.90
C ILE A 78 3.56 5.97 -8.08
N LEU A 79 4.85 5.95 -7.81
CA LEU A 79 5.52 6.94 -6.95
C LEU A 79 5.50 8.34 -7.57
N GLN A 80 5.73 8.44 -8.88
CA GLN A 80 5.63 9.70 -9.62
C GLN A 80 4.19 10.24 -9.62
N HIS A 81 3.18 9.38 -9.77
CA HIS A 81 1.79 9.79 -9.68
C HIS A 81 1.48 10.41 -8.32
N CYS A 82 1.84 9.73 -7.24
CA CYS A 82 1.64 10.21 -5.87
C CYS A 82 2.33 11.57 -5.63
N TYR A 83 3.58 11.71 -6.10
CA TYR A 83 4.32 12.97 -6.00
C TYR A 83 3.63 14.12 -6.75
N LYS A 84 3.17 13.88 -7.99
CA LYS A 84 2.47 14.89 -8.80
C LYS A 84 1.15 15.34 -8.19
N GLN A 85 0.41 14.41 -7.58
CA GLN A 85 -0.86 14.70 -6.92
C GLN A 85 -0.68 15.35 -5.53
N LYS A 86 0.57 15.63 -5.11
CA LYS A 86 0.92 16.13 -3.77
C LYS A 86 0.48 15.18 -2.64
N ILE A 87 0.22 13.92 -2.98
CA ILE A 87 -0.01 12.80 -2.07
C ILE A 87 1.38 12.24 -1.73
N SER A 88 2.21 13.07 -1.09
CA SER A 88 3.62 12.74 -0.87
C SER A 88 3.95 12.69 0.60
N SER A 89 4.42 11.53 1.06
CA SER A 89 5.10 11.37 2.34
C SER A 89 6.60 11.24 2.13
N ILE A 90 7.39 11.49 3.18
CA ILE A 90 8.84 11.30 3.11
C ILE A 90 9.23 9.86 2.72
N LYS A 91 8.38 8.86 3.05
CA LYS A 91 8.58 7.46 2.66
C LYS A 91 8.45 7.27 1.15
N LEU A 92 7.41 7.84 0.53
CA LEU A 92 7.21 7.77 -0.93
C LEU A 92 8.33 8.50 -1.67
N VAL A 93 8.74 9.69 -1.21
CA VAL A 93 9.81 10.47 -1.86
C VAL A 93 11.15 9.75 -1.78
N LYS A 94 11.49 9.16 -0.62
CA LYS A 94 12.70 8.34 -0.48
C LYS A 94 12.70 7.17 -1.45
N LEU A 95 11.59 6.41 -1.49
CA LEU A 95 11.48 5.27 -2.40
C LEU A 95 11.55 5.70 -3.87
N LEU A 96 11.00 6.86 -4.24
CA LEU A 96 11.10 7.38 -5.61
C LEU A 96 12.55 7.71 -6.01
N VAL A 97 13.34 8.26 -5.09
CA VAL A 97 14.76 8.54 -5.33
C VAL A 97 15.53 7.22 -5.51
N GLU A 98 15.33 6.25 -4.61
CA GLU A 98 15.96 4.93 -4.70
C GLU A 98 15.65 4.23 -6.04
N VAL A 99 14.41 4.34 -6.52
CA VAL A 99 13.97 3.73 -7.79
C VAL A 99 14.58 4.41 -9.02
N ARG A 100 14.95 5.70 -8.91
CA ARG A 100 15.55 6.46 -10.03
C ARG A 100 17.06 6.35 -10.09
N ASP A 101 17.69 6.06 -8.97
CA ASP A 101 19.14 5.90 -8.84
C ASP A 101 19.62 4.46 -9.09
N SER A 102 18.69 3.53 -9.38
CA SER A 102 18.96 2.10 -9.65
C SER A 102 19.00 1.77 -11.14
#